data_AF-A0A7V9MJG7-F1
#
_entry.id   AF-A0A7V9MJG7-F1
#
_cell.length_a   1.000
_cell.length_b   1.000
_cell.length_c   1.000
_cell.angle_alpha   90.00
_cell.angle_beta   90.00
_cell.angle_gamma   90.00
#
_symmetry.space_group_name_H-M   'P 1'
#
loop_
_entity.id
_entity.type
_entity.pdbx_description
1 polymer ?
#
loop_
_entity_poly.entity_id
_entity_poly.type
_entity_poly.pdbx_seq_one_letter_code
_entity_poly.pdbx_strand_id
1 'polypeptide(L)'
;MQKQLNIVFVLLTATVFLFLLVPNIYQEGLFMDGLIYSTTGLNLANGIGTFWNLTFTKTVISNFDGHPPLAMYFQNIFFKLLGESHSVEKIYSSFTAVITVLLLIVTWNFFQKEKQTNSLYWIPILLWITIPVCFWSYQNNVLENTMGIFTLAACLCSLYAIYKTGYLKYALLFFASVFIVLGFLSKGFPAFFPLAVFGLHFIVYKKESIVQGITSTVFTLFTCAFILSLIFWDETARKFIFHYLDIQVMESLKGNQVVDPRSFILIRLLRELMAPFLLLVILFLFAFFKHKAKTLFSVYSKEQMKDSWFLFLIGLSASLPIMISPKQMGYYLLPALPFFVLAISNLIAPLMVKVCAKKTSIRFFYSSYLVFFAALISIFIYAQINSVNPTRDKDLINDVKTIGNYLEKDITIGIKESLLVKWSLIAYLQRYYFINVETFDKHKYVVTEKISPLENPNYVLVLEAKGFLLYVNQGIENKQGSFN
;
A
#
# COMPACT_ATOMS: atom_id res chain seq x y z
N MET A 1 17.51 30.85 -26.26
CA MET A 1 17.11 29.42 -26.40
C MET A 1 15.74 29.20 -25.76
N GLN A 2 14.80 28.62 -26.50
CA GLN A 2 13.47 28.27 -26.00
C GLN A 2 13.45 26.79 -25.56
N LYS A 3 12.80 26.49 -24.42
CA LYS A 3 12.65 25.12 -23.90
C LYS A 3 11.18 24.70 -23.91
N GLN A 4 10.91 23.39 -23.99
CA GLN A 4 9.54 22.85 -24.01
C GLN A 4 8.88 22.96 -22.62
N LEU A 5 7.58 23.23 -22.59
CA LEU A 5 6.80 23.37 -21.35
C LEU A 5 6.70 22.04 -20.57
N ASN A 6 6.88 20.89 -21.22
CA ASN A 6 6.77 19.56 -20.62
C ASN A 6 7.54 19.39 -19.30
N ILE A 7 8.78 19.89 -19.25
CA ILE A 7 9.65 19.79 -18.07
C ILE A 7 9.06 20.49 -16.84
N VAL A 8 8.27 21.56 -17.02
CA VAL A 8 7.64 22.28 -15.91
C VAL A 8 6.57 21.41 -15.26
N PHE A 9 5.83 20.63 -16.04
CA PHE A 9 4.87 19.67 -15.51
C PHE A 9 5.55 18.48 -14.81
N VAL A 10 6.70 18.05 -15.29
CA VAL A 10 7.53 17.04 -14.60
C VAL A 10 7.99 17.57 -13.24
N LEU A 11 8.51 18.79 -13.16
CA LEU A 11 8.90 19.43 -11.90
C LEU A 11 7.70 19.58 -10.95
N LEU A 12 6.56 20.06 -11.45
CA LEU A 12 5.32 20.16 -10.66
C LEU A 12 4.90 18.80 -10.10
N THR A 13 4.95 17.75 -10.92
CA THR A 13 4.59 16.39 -10.50
C THR A 13 5.53 15.89 -9.41
N ALA A 14 6.83 16.13 -9.55
CA ALA A 14 7.81 15.80 -8.53
C ALA A 14 7.57 16.58 -7.23
N THR A 15 7.25 17.88 -7.30
CA THR A 15 6.89 18.68 -6.11
C THR A 15 5.66 18.11 -5.41
N VAL A 16 4.59 17.81 -6.14
CA VAL A 16 3.36 17.25 -5.56
C VAL A 16 3.62 15.89 -4.92
N PHE A 17 4.34 15.02 -5.62
CA PHE A 17 4.71 13.70 -5.10
C PHE A 17 5.50 13.80 -3.79
N LEU A 18 6.51 14.66 -3.75
CA LEU A 18 7.34 14.86 -2.56
C LEU A 18 6.56 15.56 -1.42
N PHE A 19 5.74 16.56 -1.73
CA PHE A 19 4.91 17.23 -0.74
C PHE A 19 3.93 16.27 -0.06
N LEU A 20 3.35 15.33 -0.81
CA LEU A 20 2.40 14.37 -0.24
C LEU A 20 3.10 13.29 0.60
N LEU A 21 4.32 12.88 0.30
CA LEU A 21 4.97 11.75 0.99
C LEU A 21 5.98 12.19 2.06
N VAL A 22 6.86 13.15 1.76
CA VAL A 22 8.01 13.50 2.62
C VAL A 22 7.62 13.99 4.01
N PRO A 23 6.59 14.84 4.20
CA PRO A 23 6.24 15.33 5.54
C PRO A 23 5.83 14.22 6.51
N ASN A 24 5.34 13.09 6.01
CA ASN A 24 4.91 11.97 6.83
C ASN A 24 6.05 11.00 7.21
N ILE A 25 7.20 11.08 6.54
CA ILE A 25 8.36 10.20 6.83
C ILE A 25 8.89 10.45 8.24
N TYR A 26 8.85 11.70 8.69
CA TYR A 26 9.35 12.12 9.99
C TYR A 26 8.26 12.21 11.06
N GLN A 27 6.99 12.00 10.71
CA GLN A 27 5.90 11.98 11.68
C GLN A 27 5.74 10.60 12.31
N GLU A 28 5.61 10.59 13.64
CA GLU A 28 5.16 9.41 14.36
C GLU A 28 3.66 9.16 14.14
N GLY A 29 3.28 7.90 14.28
CA GLY A 29 1.90 7.46 14.14
C GLY A 29 1.61 6.81 12.80
N LEU A 30 0.88 5.71 12.86
CA LEU A 30 0.46 4.92 11.71
C LEU A 30 -1.00 4.52 11.87
N PHE A 31 -1.68 4.30 10.75
CA PHE A 31 -2.91 3.53 10.76
C PHE A 31 -2.67 2.17 11.43
N MET A 32 -3.65 1.71 12.20
CA MET A 32 -3.55 0.53 13.06
C MET A 32 -2.96 -0.70 12.35
N ASP A 33 -3.49 -1.05 11.17
CA ASP A 33 -2.97 -2.17 10.37
C ASP A 33 -1.48 -1.98 10.04
N GLY A 34 -1.10 -0.80 9.53
CA GLY A 34 0.28 -0.47 9.21
C GLY A 34 1.21 -0.50 10.43
N LEU A 35 0.71 -0.09 11.61
CA LEU A 35 1.45 -0.18 12.86
C LEU A 35 1.70 -1.64 13.24
N ILE A 36 0.67 -2.49 13.22
CA ILE A 36 0.78 -3.93 13.50
C ILE A 36 1.77 -4.58 12.54
N TYR A 37 1.68 -4.30 11.23
CA TYR A 37 2.59 -4.85 10.23
C TYR A 37 4.03 -4.41 10.46
N SER A 38 4.22 -3.14 10.84
CA SER A 38 5.55 -2.60 11.15
C SER A 38 6.13 -3.22 12.41
N THR A 39 5.31 -3.42 13.45
CA THR A 39 5.69 -4.11 14.68
C THR A 39 6.08 -5.57 14.40
N THR A 40 5.30 -6.30 13.62
CA THR A 40 5.63 -7.68 13.22
C THR A 40 6.92 -7.72 12.38
N GLY A 41 7.12 -6.77 11.47
CA GLY A 41 8.36 -6.64 10.71
C GLY A 41 9.59 -6.33 11.59
N LEU A 42 9.42 -5.51 12.62
CA LEU A 42 10.47 -5.22 13.60
C LEU A 42 10.79 -6.43 14.48
N ASN A 43 9.77 -7.17 14.93
CA ASN A 43 9.93 -8.42 15.66
C ASN A 43 10.77 -9.42 14.86
N LEU A 44 10.47 -9.61 13.57
CA LEU A 44 11.29 -10.43 12.66
C LEU A 44 12.74 -9.94 12.54
N ALA A 45 12.96 -8.61 12.53
CA ALA A 45 14.29 -8.03 12.46
C ALA A 45 15.13 -8.38 13.69
N ASN A 46 14.47 -8.47 14.86
CA ASN A 46 15.03 -8.84 16.15
C ASN A 46 15.01 -10.34 16.45
N GLY A 47 14.68 -11.19 15.46
CA GLY A 47 14.67 -12.65 15.63
C GLY A 47 13.46 -13.21 16.38
N ILE A 48 12.43 -12.39 16.60
CA ILE A 48 11.16 -12.79 17.20
C ILE A 48 10.24 -13.29 16.09
N GLY A 49 10.19 -14.62 15.92
CA GLY A 49 9.44 -15.29 14.87
C GLY A 49 10.28 -15.63 13.63
N THR A 50 9.64 -16.24 12.63
CA THR A 50 10.26 -16.62 11.35
C THR A 50 9.32 -16.28 10.19
N PHE A 51 9.77 -16.47 8.94
CA PHE A 51 8.96 -16.16 7.75
C PHE A 51 7.59 -16.86 7.75
N TRP A 52 7.51 -18.10 8.23
CA TRP A 52 6.26 -18.87 8.32
C TRP A 52 5.69 -18.95 9.75
N ASN A 53 6.25 -18.17 10.68
CA ASN A 53 5.74 -18.06 12.04
C ASN A 53 5.92 -16.62 12.53
N LEU A 54 5.04 -15.74 12.06
CA LEU A 54 5.06 -14.34 12.44
C LEU A 54 4.51 -14.17 13.86
N THR A 55 5.08 -13.25 14.62
CA THR A 55 4.61 -12.91 15.97
C THR A 55 4.34 -11.42 16.06
N PHE A 56 3.12 -11.04 16.43
CA PHE A 56 2.79 -9.64 16.70
C PHE A 56 3.17 -9.25 18.13
N THR A 57 2.66 -9.96 19.13
CA THR A 57 3.12 -9.90 20.52
C THR A 57 3.19 -11.32 21.09
N LYS A 58 3.88 -11.54 22.21
CA LYS A 58 3.96 -12.87 22.84
C LYS A 58 2.60 -13.34 23.38
N THR A 59 1.71 -12.42 23.70
CA THR A 59 0.50 -12.68 24.51
C THR A 59 -0.80 -12.41 23.76
N VAL A 60 -0.81 -11.42 22.87
CA VAL A 60 -1.93 -11.05 21.98
C VAL A 60 -1.53 -11.35 20.53
N ILE A 61 -2.16 -12.36 19.93
CA ILE A 61 -1.82 -12.88 18.59
C ILE A 61 -0.34 -13.30 18.53
N SER A 62 -0.01 -14.37 19.27
CA SER A 62 1.32 -14.99 19.27
C SER A 62 1.72 -15.57 17.92
N ASN A 63 0.73 -16.07 17.18
CA ASN A 63 0.84 -16.47 15.78
C ASN A 63 0.05 -15.48 14.92
N PHE A 64 0.76 -14.64 14.16
CA PHE A 64 0.19 -13.65 13.25
C PHE A 64 0.05 -14.24 11.84
N ASP A 65 -0.89 -15.17 11.67
CA ASP A 65 -1.17 -15.88 10.41
C ASP A 65 -2.39 -15.32 9.65
N GLY A 66 -3.01 -14.26 10.16
CA GLY A 66 -4.10 -13.56 9.47
C GLY A 66 -3.70 -12.89 8.16
N HIS A 67 -2.41 -12.68 7.88
CA HIS A 67 -1.94 -12.13 6.60
C HIS A 67 -0.67 -12.83 6.10
N PRO A 68 -0.46 -12.95 4.78
CA PRO A 68 0.74 -13.56 4.22
C PRO A 68 2.02 -12.75 4.56
N PRO A 69 3.19 -13.39 4.67
CA PRO A 69 4.32 -12.83 5.40
C PRO A 69 5.25 -11.90 4.60
N LEU A 70 5.15 -11.87 3.28
CA LEU A 70 6.21 -11.30 2.43
C LEU A 70 6.41 -9.80 2.65
N ALA A 71 5.34 -9.03 2.83
CA ALA A 71 5.45 -7.59 3.00
C ALA A 71 6.12 -7.22 4.34
N MET A 72 5.74 -7.88 5.45
CA MET A 72 6.46 -7.72 6.73
C MET A 72 7.89 -8.24 6.64
N TYR A 73 8.13 -9.28 5.82
CA TYR A 73 9.47 -9.77 5.61
C TYR A 73 10.36 -8.76 4.89
N PHE A 74 9.89 -8.12 3.81
CA PHE A 74 10.67 -7.03 3.21
C PHE A 74 10.88 -5.87 4.18
N GLN A 75 9.88 -5.55 4.99
CA GLN A 75 10.01 -4.50 5.99
C GLN A 75 11.07 -4.84 7.05
N ASN A 76 11.25 -6.11 7.44
CA ASN A 76 12.32 -6.51 8.36
C ASN A 76 13.72 -6.20 7.81
N ILE A 77 13.92 -6.29 6.50
CA ILE A 77 15.21 -5.98 5.87
C ILE A 77 15.53 -4.49 6.08
N PHE A 78 14.53 -3.62 5.97
CA PHE A 78 14.71 -2.19 6.22
C PHE A 78 15.05 -1.93 7.69
N PHE A 79 14.39 -2.60 8.63
CA PHE A 79 14.74 -2.50 10.06
C PHE A 79 16.16 -3.00 10.36
N LYS A 80 16.60 -4.10 9.74
CA LYS A 80 17.98 -4.59 9.88
C LYS A 80 19.03 -3.63 9.32
N LEU A 81 18.70 -2.91 8.24
CA LEU A 81 19.63 -1.98 7.57
C LEU A 81 19.64 -0.57 8.18
N LEU A 82 18.49 -0.08 8.64
CA LEU A 82 18.30 1.32 9.04
C LEU A 82 18.01 1.50 10.54
N GLY A 83 17.90 0.40 11.30
CA GLY A 83 17.59 0.40 12.73
C GLY A 83 16.08 0.43 13.03
N GLU A 84 15.72 0.68 14.29
CA GLU A 84 14.34 0.49 14.79
C GLU A 84 13.48 1.77 14.80
N SER A 85 13.98 2.87 14.25
CA SER A 85 13.27 4.15 14.25
C SER A 85 11.91 4.05 13.57
N HIS A 86 10.91 4.80 14.06
CA HIS A 86 9.59 4.91 13.45
C HIS A 86 9.64 5.46 12.01
N SER A 87 10.73 6.10 11.59
CA SER A 87 10.86 6.56 10.20
C SER A 87 11.10 5.40 9.23
N VAL A 88 11.60 4.24 9.70
CA VAL A 88 12.01 3.13 8.82
C VAL A 88 10.83 2.50 8.09
N GLU A 89 9.70 2.30 8.77
CA GLU A 89 8.43 1.86 8.15
C GLU A 89 7.90 2.85 7.09
N LYS A 90 8.09 4.15 7.30
CA LYS A 90 7.69 5.19 6.34
C LYS A 90 8.65 5.24 5.15
N ILE A 91 9.94 5.00 5.37
CA ILE A 91 10.96 4.87 4.31
C ILE A 91 10.65 3.65 3.45
N TYR A 92 10.37 2.50 4.06
CA TYR A 92 9.93 1.29 3.35
C TYR A 92 8.71 1.58 2.48
N SER A 93 7.68 2.18 3.07
CA SER A 93 6.45 2.52 2.34
C SER A 93 6.72 3.54 1.22
N SER A 94 7.55 4.56 1.44
CA SER A 94 7.95 5.52 0.39
C SER A 94 8.75 4.87 -0.74
N PHE A 95 9.62 3.91 -0.41
CA PHE A 95 10.36 3.12 -1.39
C PHE A 95 9.40 2.32 -2.28
N THR A 96 8.36 1.72 -1.70
CA THR A 96 7.33 1.03 -2.50
C THR A 96 6.60 1.99 -3.45
N ALA A 97 6.33 3.24 -3.04
CA ALA A 97 5.74 4.26 -3.91
C ALA A 97 6.63 4.57 -5.11
N VAL A 98 7.94 4.70 -4.90
CA VAL A 98 8.92 4.96 -5.98
C VAL A 98 8.95 3.80 -6.97
N ILE A 99 8.94 2.55 -6.51
CA ILE A 99 8.87 1.38 -7.42
C ILE A 99 7.57 1.41 -8.22
N THR A 100 6.43 1.70 -7.60
CA THR A 100 5.15 1.83 -8.31
C THR A 100 5.20 2.92 -9.38
N VAL A 101 5.83 4.06 -9.11
CA VAL A 101 6.05 5.12 -10.12
C VAL A 101 6.91 4.63 -11.28
N LEU A 102 7.99 3.91 -11.01
CA LEU A 102 8.84 3.34 -12.07
C LEU A 102 8.05 2.37 -12.95
N LEU A 103 7.26 1.48 -12.34
CA LEU A 103 6.40 0.54 -13.07
C LEU A 103 5.29 1.25 -13.84
N LEU A 104 4.72 2.33 -13.32
CA LEU A 104 3.78 3.19 -14.04
C LEU A 104 4.42 3.81 -15.28
N ILE A 105 5.65 4.31 -15.19
CA ILE A 105 6.40 4.86 -16.35
C ILE A 105 6.64 3.78 -17.39
N VAL A 106 7.09 2.59 -16.98
CA VAL A 106 7.34 1.49 -17.94
C VAL A 106 6.04 1.03 -18.60
N THR A 107 4.95 0.94 -17.84
CA THR A 107 3.63 0.58 -18.38
C THR A 107 3.10 1.67 -19.30
N TRP A 108 3.25 2.95 -18.95
CA TRP A 108 2.92 4.08 -19.81
C TRP A 108 3.66 4.00 -21.15
N ASN A 109 4.97 3.77 -21.09
CA ASN A 109 5.83 3.68 -22.28
C ASN A 109 5.48 2.49 -23.18
N PHE A 110 4.96 1.41 -22.61
CA PHE A 110 4.48 0.26 -23.38
C PHE A 110 3.31 0.64 -24.31
N PHE A 111 2.36 1.45 -23.82
CA PHE A 111 1.21 1.89 -24.62
C PHE A 111 1.53 3.11 -25.50
N GLN A 112 2.42 4.01 -25.05
CA GLN A 112 2.78 5.20 -25.81
C GLN A 112 3.94 4.96 -26.78
N LYS A 113 3.60 4.67 -28.04
CA LYS A 113 4.58 4.48 -29.13
C LYS A 113 5.16 5.78 -29.69
N GLU A 114 4.41 6.87 -29.63
CA GLU A 114 4.87 8.17 -30.15
C GLU A 114 5.73 8.90 -29.12
N LYS A 115 6.90 9.42 -29.54
CA LYS A 115 7.82 10.15 -28.66
C LYS A 115 7.16 11.31 -27.90
N GLN A 116 6.21 12.00 -28.55
CA GLN A 116 5.53 13.15 -27.95
C GLN A 116 4.62 12.74 -26.79
N THR A 117 3.79 11.70 -26.96
CA THR A 117 2.91 11.21 -25.88
C THR A 117 3.69 10.44 -24.82
N ASN A 118 4.72 9.70 -25.21
CA ASN A 118 5.60 8.99 -24.29
C ASN A 118 6.26 9.95 -23.28
N SER A 119 6.67 11.14 -23.73
CA SER A 119 7.24 12.18 -22.86
C SER A 119 6.28 12.75 -21.80
N LEU A 120 4.99 12.40 -21.85
CA LEU A 120 3.95 12.85 -20.91
C LEU A 120 3.72 11.87 -19.76
N TYR A 121 4.72 11.05 -19.39
CA TYR A 121 4.66 10.09 -18.28
C TYR A 121 4.33 10.74 -16.92
N TRP A 122 4.48 12.05 -16.79
CA TRP A 122 4.09 12.80 -15.60
C TRP A 122 2.56 12.81 -15.39
N ILE A 123 1.74 12.66 -16.45
CA ILE A 123 0.27 12.64 -16.35
C ILE A 123 -0.21 11.47 -15.48
N PRO A 124 0.13 10.20 -15.79
CA PRO A 124 -0.31 9.09 -14.95
C PRO A 124 0.26 9.15 -13.52
N ILE A 125 1.48 9.66 -13.33
CA ILE A 125 2.07 9.80 -11.99
C ILE A 125 1.29 10.83 -11.16
N LEU A 126 1.06 12.02 -11.72
CA LEU A 126 0.35 13.10 -11.04
C LEU A 126 -1.08 12.69 -10.71
N LEU A 127 -1.79 12.09 -11.67
CA LEU A 127 -3.15 11.63 -11.46
C LEU A 127 -3.23 10.51 -10.42
N TRP A 128 -2.24 9.62 -10.38
CA TRP A 128 -2.23 8.52 -9.44
C TRP A 128 -1.95 8.98 -8.01
N ILE A 129 -0.91 9.80 -7.79
CA ILE A 129 -0.54 10.21 -6.43
C ILE A 129 -1.53 11.21 -5.82
N THR A 130 -2.29 11.95 -6.64
CA THR A 130 -3.31 12.89 -6.16
C THR A 130 -4.63 12.22 -5.76
N ILE A 131 -4.81 10.93 -6.05
CA ILE A 131 -5.94 10.16 -5.52
C ILE A 131 -5.74 10.02 -4.00
N PRO A 132 -6.73 10.44 -3.17
CA PRO A 132 -6.60 10.43 -1.71
C PRO A 132 -6.10 9.13 -1.11
N VAL A 133 -6.68 7.99 -1.53
CA VAL A 133 -6.26 6.70 -0.98
C VAL A 133 -4.85 6.29 -1.39
N CYS A 134 -4.32 6.78 -2.52
CA CYS A 134 -2.96 6.46 -2.95
C CYS A 134 -1.94 7.02 -1.97
N PHE A 135 -1.85 8.35 -1.83
CA PHE A 135 -0.86 8.92 -0.91
C PHE A 135 -1.12 8.51 0.54
N TRP A 136 -2.38 8.38 0.96
CA TRP A 136 -2.72 7.89 2.30
C TRP A 136 -2.16 6.48 2.55
N SER A 137 -2.28 5.57 1.58
CA SER A 137 -1.78 4.19 1.72
C SER A 137 -0.26 4.16 1.91
N TYR A 138 0.48 4.99 1.15
CA TYR A 138 1.93 5.10 1.30
C TYR A 138 2.37 5.85 2.56
N GLN A 139 1.54 6.74 3.12
CA GLN A 139 1.78 7.32 4.44
C GLN A 139 1.52 6.33 5.58
N ASN A 140 0.73 5.29 5.34
CA ASN A 140 0.21 4.38 6.38
C ASN A 140 0.71 2.93 6.27
N ASN A 141 1.66 2.65 5.39
CA ASN A 141 2.33 1.35 5.28
C ASN A 141 1.37 0.14 5.24
N VAL A 142 0.35 0.21 4.38
CA VAL A 142 -0.57 -0.91 4.16
C VAL A 142 0.03 -1.95 3.22
N LEU A 143 -0.36 -3.22 3.34
CA LEU A 143 0.23 -4.33 2.56
C LEU A 143 -0.03 -4.21 1.05
N GLU A 144 -1.10 -3.50 0.68
CA GLU A 144 -1.47 -3.21 -0.70
C GLU A 144 -0.37 -2.43 -1.42
N ASN A 145 0.48 -1.68 -0.72
CA ASN A 145 1.63 -1.00 -1.32
C ASN A 145 2.60 -2.02 -1.96
N THR A 146 2.86 -3.13 -1.25
CA THR A 146 3.77 -4.19 -1.70
C THR A 146 3.11 -5.08 -2.75
N MET A 147 1.87 -5.49 -2.50
CA MET A 147 1.09 -6.27 -3.48
C MET A 147 0.90 -5.49 -4.79
N GLY A 148 0.69 -4.18 -4.72
CA GLY A 148 0.52 -3.29 -5.88
C GLY A 148 1.72 -3.34 -6.84
N ILE A 149 2.95 -3.33 -6.31
CA ILE A 149 4.18 -3.51 -7.10
C ILE A 149 4.13 -4.82 -7.88
N PHE A 150 3.88 -5.93 -7.19
CA PHE A 150 3.92 -7.25 -7.80
C PHE A 150 2.81 -7.46 -8.82
N THR A 151 1.59 -7.03 -8.52
CA THR A 151 0.48 -7.13 -9.47
C THR A 151 0.69 -6.26 -10.71
N LEU A 152 1.26 -5.05 -10.57
CA LEU A 152 1.59 -4.19 -11.70
C LEU A 152 2.72 -4.79 -12.55
N ALA A 153 3.76 -5.36 -11.92
CA ALA A 153 4.83 -6.08 -12.61
C ALA A 153 4.33 -7.36 -13.31
N ALA A 154 3.40 -8.11 -12.70
CA ALA A 154 2.76 -9.28 -13.30
C ALA A 154 1.95 -8.90 -14.54
N CYS A 155 1.14 -7.84 -14.46
CA CYS A 155 0.43 -7.30 -15.61
C CYS A 155 1.41 -6.88 -16.70
N LEU A 156 2.49 -6.15 -16.36
CA LEU A 156 3.48 -5.71 -17.33
C LEU A 156 4.18 -6.88 -18.04
N CYS A 157 4.59 -7.92 -17.32
CA CYS A 157 5.16 -9.13 -17.90
C CYS A 157 4.16 -9.83 -18.83
N SER A 158 2.90 -9.93 -18.41
CA SER A 158 1.81 -10.49 -19.22
C SER A 158 1.59 -9.69 -20.51
N LEU A 159 1.63 -8.35 -20.43
CA LEU A 159 1.53 -7.45 -21.57
C LEU A 159 2.67 -7.66 -22.57
N TYR A 160 3.91 -7.75 -22.10
CA TYR A 160 5.04 -8.05 -22.99
C TYR A 160 4.94 -9.47 -23.59
N ALA A 161 4.47 -10.46 -22.82
CA ALA A 161 4.38 -11.85 -23.27
C ALA A 161 3.44 -12.03 -24.47
N ILE A 162 2.33 -11.28 -24.50
CA ILE A 162 1.36 -11.24 -25.62
C ILE A 162 2.08 -10.96 -26.94
N TYR A 163 3.01 -9.99 -26.97
CA TYR A 163 3.70 -9.58 -28.20
C TYR A 163 5.03 -10.32 -28.46
N LYS A 164 5.31 -11.41 -27.73
CA LYS A 164 6.53 -12.23 -27.92
C LYS A 164 6.18 -13.65 -28.33
N THR A 165 7.17 -14.37 -28.86
CA THR A 165 7.05 -15.77 -29.29
C THR A 165 8.20 -16.61 -28.73
N GLY A 166 8.06 -17.94 -28.80
CA GLY A 166 9.09 -18.89 -28.37
C GLY A 166 9.47 -18.75 -26.89
N TYR A 167 10.75 -18.99 -26.58
CA TYR A 167 11.29 -18.97 -25.20
C TYR A 167 10.98 -17.68 -24.44
N LEU A 168 11.10 -16.51 -25.09
CA LEU A 168 10.91 -15.23 -24.42
C LEU A 168 9.47 -15.02 -23.95
N LYS A 169 8.47 -15.52 -24.69
CA LYS A 169 7.07 -15.50 -24.26
C LYS A 169 6.90 -16.28 -22.95
N TYR A 170 7.37 -17.52 -22.92
CA TYR A 170 7.21 -18.39 -21.74
C TYR A 170 8.04 -17.91 -20.54
N ALA A 171 9.21 -17.30 -20.76
CA ALA A 171 9.98 -16.65 -19.70
C ALA A 171 9.19 -15.49 -19.07
N LEU A 172 8.56 -14.63 -19.88
CA LEU A 172 7.72 -13.54 -19.38
C LEU A 172 6.47 -14.05 -18.65
N LEU A 173 5.83 -15.11 -19.14
CA LEU A 173 4.72 -15.76 -18.43
C LEU A 173 5.16 -16.36 -17.09
N PHE A 174 6.35 -16.97 -17.04
CA PHE A 174 6.92 -17.47 -15.79
C PHE A 174 7.15 -16.33 -14.79
N PHE A 175 7.76 -15.22 -15.21
CA PHE A 175 7.94 -14.06 -14.33
C PHE A 175 6.60 -13.43 -13.91
N ALA A 176 5.60 -13.41 -14.78
CA ALA A 176 4.25 -13.00 -14.41
C ALA A 176 3.68 -13.89 -13.29
N SER A 177 3.84 -15.21 -13.40
CA SER A 177 3.44 -16.16 -12.36
C SER A 177 4.18 -15.95 -11.04
N VAL A 178 5.51 -15.75 -11.09
CA VAL A 178 6.30 -15.44 -9.90
C VAL A 178 5.77 -14.18 -9.21
N PHE A 179 5.52 -13.11 -9.96
CA PHE A 179 4.97 -11.89 -9.39
C PHE A 179 3.54 -12.05 -8.84
N ILE A 180 2.68 -12.86 -9.46
CA ILE A 180 1.36 -13.18 -8.90
C ILE A 180 1.52 -13.89 -7.54
N VAL A 181 2.42 -14.87 -7.44
CA VAL A 181 2.68 -15.59 -6.18
C VAL A 181 3.27 -14.67 -5.12
N LEU A 182 4.20 -13.77 -5.48
CA LEU A 182 4.73 -12.77 -4.54
C LEU A 182 3.65 -11.78 -4.08
N GLY A 183 2.75 -11.37 -4.97
CA GLY A 183 1.56 -10.58 -4.60
C GLY A 183 0.65 -11.34 -3.63
N PHE A 184 0.42 -12.63 -3.88
CA PHE A 184 -0.34 -13.50 -2.97
C PHE A 184 0.34 -13.58 -1.60
N LEU A 185 1.65 -13.81 -1.55
CA LEU A 185 2.42 -13.83 -0.31
C LEU A 185 2.53 -12.46 0.38
N SER A 186 2.10 -11.37 -0.26
CA SER A 186 2.05 -10.04 0.36
C SER A 186 0.70 -9.75 1.02
N LYS A 187 -0.43 -10.13 0.40
CA LYS A 187 -1.78 -9.80 0.91
C LYS A 187 -2.86 -10.83 0.61
N GLY A 188 -2.62 -11.77 -0.30
CA GLY A 188 -3.51 -12.90 -0.57
C GLY A 188 -4.17 -12.90 -1.94
N PHE A 189 -5.35 -13.50 -2.02
CA PHE A 189 -6.08 -13.75 -3.27
C PHE A 189 -6.34 -12.55 -4.18
N PRO A 190 -6.51 -11.30 -3.69
CA PRO A 190 -6.65 -10.15 -4.58
C PRO A 190 -5.51 -10.01 -5.60
N ALA A 191 -4.33 -10.58 -5.33
CA ALA A 191 -3.18 -10.56 -6.24
C ALA A 191 -3.35 -11.36 -7.54
N PHE A 192 -4.41 -12.17 -7.69
CA PHE A 192 -4.62 -13.03 -8.85
C PHE A 192 -5.34 -12.37 -10.04
N PHE A 193 -5.82 -11.13 -9.91
CA PHE A 193 -6.46 -10.42 -11.04
C PHE A 193 -5.60 -10.30 -12.31
N PRO A 194 -4.24 -10.29 -12.29
CA PRO A 194 -3.44 -10.26 -13.52
C PRO A 194 -3.71 -11.44 -14.48
N LEU A 195 -4.27 -12.56 -14.01
CA LEU A 195 -4.72 -13.65 -14.87
C LEU A 195 -5.78 -13.21 -15.90
N ALA A 196 -6.55 -12.16 -15.59
CA ALA A 196 -7.56 -11.62 -16.49
C ALA A 196 -6.95 -10.92 -17.73
N VAL A 197 -5.67 -10.52 -17.69
CA VAL A 197 -5.02 -9.71 -18.75
C VAL A 197 -5.15 -10.36 -20.13
N PHE A 198 -4.90 -11.67 -20.25
CA PHE A 198 -4.99 -12.37 -21.53
C PHE A 198 -6.42 -12.41 -22.09
N GLY A 199 -7.41 -12.71 -21.24
CA GLY A 199 -8.82 -12.75 -21.63
C GLY A 199 -9.34 -11.37 -22.03
N LEU A 200 -8.99 -10.34 -21.25
CA LEU A 200 -9.36 -8.95 -21.54
C LEU A 200 -8.71 -8.44 -22.84
N HIS A 201 -7.45 -8.81 -23.10
CA HIS A 201 -6.78 -8.45 -24.35
C HIS A 201 -7.50 -9.06 -25.56
N PHE A 202 -7.85 -10.34 -25.47
CA PHE A 202 -8.64 -11.00 -26.51
C PHE A 202 -9.97 -10.28 -26.77
N ILE A 203 -10.72 -9.95 -25.71
CA ILE A 203 -12.03 -9.27 -25.81
C ILE A 203 -11.90 -7.91 -26.53
N VAL A 204 -10.89 -7.11 -26.18
CA VAL A 204 -10.74 -5.74 -26.67
C VAL A 204 -10.11 -5.68 -28.06
N TYR A 205 -9.02 -6.40 -28.29
CA TYR A 205 -8.27 -6.28 -29.53
C TYR A 205 -8.78 -7.22 -30.62
N LYS A 206 -9.28 -8.41 -30.24
CA LYS A 206 -9.70 -9.49 -31.16
C LYS A 206 -8.63 -9.84 -32.20
N LYS A 207 -7.35 -9.66 -31.86
CA LYS A 207 -6.20 -9.88 -32.75
C LYS A 207 -5.57 -11.26 -32.55
N GLU A 208 -5.47 -11.70 -31.29
CA GLU A 208 -4.96 -13.03 -30.97
C GLU A 208 -6.04 -14.11 -31.13
N SER A 209 -5.61 -15.34 -31.41
CA SER A 209 -6.54 -16.47 -31.34
C SER A 209 -6.93 -16.71 -29.89
N ILE A 210 -8.20 -17.04 -29.64
CA ILE A 210 -8.68 -17.38 -28.29
C ILE A 210 -7.83 -18.50 -27.64
N VAL A 211 -7.28 -19.39 -28.47
CA VAL A 211 -6.37 -20.47 -28.07
C VAL A 211 -5.06 -19.91 -27.48
N GLN A 212 -4.48 -18.86 -28.06
CA GLN A 212 -3.28 -18.22 -27.51
C GLN A 212 -3.54 -17.56 -26.16
N GLY A 213 -4.71 -16.94 -25.99
CA GLY A 213 -5.14 -16.40 -24.70
C GLY A 213 -5.30 -17.49 -23.65
N ILE A 214 -6.06 -18.55 -23.96
CA ILE A 214 -6.29 -19.69 -23.06
C ILE A 214 -4.97 -20.37 -22.67
N THR A 215 -4.10 -20.65 -23.64
CA THR A 215 -2.80 -21.29 -23.36
C THR A 215 -1.91 -20.44 -22.46
N SER A 216 -1.91 -19.11 -22.65
CA SER A 216 -1.13 -18.19 -21.80
C SER A 216 -1.69 -18.15 -20.37
N THR A 217 -3.02 -18.11 -20.21
CA THR A 217 -3.67 -18.16 -18.89
C THR A 217 -3.42 -19.50 -18.18
N VAL A 218 -3.59 -20.62 -18.89
CA VAL A 218 -3.36 -21.97 -18.34
C VAL A 218 -1.90 -22.14 -17.94
N PHE A 219 -0.95 -21.71 -18.77
CA PHE A 219 0.47 -21.76 -18.42
C PHE A 219 0.77 -20.93 -17.17
N THR A 220 0.24 -19.71 -17.10
CA THR A 220 0.45 -18.81 -15.94
C THR A 220 -0.13 -19.42 -14.67
N LEU A 221 -1.36 -19.95 -14.74
CA LEU A 221 -2.05 -20.60 -13.63
C LEU A 221 -1.32 -21.87 -13.17
N PHE A 222 -0.92 -22.74 -14.10
CA PHE A 222 -0.16 -23.94 -13.81
C PHE A 222 1.17 -23.60 -13.13
N THR A 223 1.87 -22.59 -13.62
CA THR A 223 3.14 -22.15 -13.02
C THR A 223 2.92 -21.58 -11.62
N CYS A 224 1.87 -20.78 -11.39
CA CYS A 224 1.51 -20.33 -10.03
C CYS A 224 1.22 -21.53 -9.11
N ALA A 225 0.42 -22.49 -9.57
CA ALA A 225 0.09 -23.69 -8.80
C ALA A 225 1.33 -24.53 -8.49
N PHE A 226 2.26 -24.65 -9.44
CA PHE A 226 3.53 -25.34 -9.26
C PHE A 226 4.43 -24.64 -8.22
N ILE A 227 4.58 -23.31 -8.29
CA ILE A 227 5.37 -22.58 -7.29
C ILE A 227 4.73 -22.71 -5.91
N LEU A 228 3.41 -22.59 -5.82
CA LEU A 228 2.69 -22.79 -4.56
C LEU A 228 2.84 -24.23 -4.06
N SER A 229 2.79 -25.25 -4.91
CA SER A 229 2.98 -26.64 -4.46
C SER A 229 4.39 -26.88 -3.91
N LEU A 230 5.42 -26.22 -4.47
CA LEU A 230 6.77 -26.24 -3.90
C LEU A 230 6.82 -25.58 -2.51
N ILE A 231 6.11 -24.46 -2.32
CA ILE A 231 5.99 -23.81 -1.00
C ILE A 231 5.27 -24.75 -0.02
N PHE A 232 4.19 -25.39 -0.46
CA PHE A 232 3.44 -26.36 0.33
C PHE A 232 4.22 -27.65 0.62
N TRP A 233 5.41 -27.85 0.07
CA TRP A 233 6.27 -28.96 0.49
C TRP A 233 6.78 -28.76 1.93
N ASP A 234 7.03 -27.50 2.32
CA ASP A 234 7.45 -27.15 3.68
C ASP A 234 6.28 -27.25 4.67
N GLU A 235 6.50 -27.94 5.79
CA GLU A 235 5.45 -28.17 6.79
C GLU A 235 5.00 -26.88 7.47
N THR A 236 5.93 -25.97 7.76
CA THR A 236 5.63 -24.71 8.44
C THR A 236 4.82 -23.79 7.53
N ALA A 237 5.19 -23.71 6.25
CA ALA A 237 4.46 -22.99 5.22
C ALA A 237 3.03 -23.52 5.06
N ARG A 238 2.85 -24.85 5.02
CA ARG A 238 1.51 -25.45 4.95
C ARG A 238 0.64 -25.03 6.13
N LYS A 239 1.12 -25.19 7.36
CA LYS A 239 0.36 -24.85 8.58
C LYS A 239 -0.05 -23.38 8.57
N PHE A 240 0.92 -22.50 8.27
CA PHE A 240 0.67 -21.06 8.17
C PHE A 240 -0.41 -20.74 7.12
N ILE A 241 -0.29 -21.27 5.91
CA ILE A 241 -1.25 -20.99 4.84
C ILE A 241 -2.64 -21.56 5.18
N PHE A 242 -2.74 -22.74 5.78
CA PHE A 242 -4.03 -23.29 6.20
C PHE A 242 -4.73 -22.42 7.24
N HIS A 243 -4.00 -21.93 8.25
CA HIS A 243 -4.57 -21.00 9.23
C HIS A 243 -4.97 -19.67 8.59
N TYR A 244 -4.13 -19.12 7.72
CA TYR A 244 -4.46 -17.94 6.93
C TYR A 244 -5.77 -18.11 6.15
N LEU A 245 -5.96 -19.26 5.49
CA LEU A 245 -7.17 -19.55 4.73
C LEU A 245 -8.40 -19.68 5.65
N ASP A 246 -8.26 -20.30 6.81
CA ASP A 246 -9.37 -20.41 7.77
C ASP A 246 -9.79 -19.02 8.28
N ILE A 247 -8.83 -18.19 8.70
CA ILE A 247 -9.11 -16.83 9.18
C ILE A 247 -9.67 -15.94 8.06
N GLN A 248 -8.99 -15.85 6.92
CA GLN A 248 -9.36 -14.84 5.90
C GLN A 248 -10.47 -15.30 4.96
N VAL A 249 -10.53 -16.58 4.60
CA VAL A 249 -11.53 -17.10 3.66
C VAL A 249 -12.73 -17.65 4.40
N MET A 250 -12.53 -18.53 5.39
CA MET A 250 -13.67 -19.17 6.04
C MET A 250 -14.45 -18.21 6.95
N GLU A 251 -13.79 -17.34 7.72
CA GLU A 251 -14.52 -16.36 8.53
C GLU A 251 -15.24 -15.29 7.70
N SER A 252 -14.66 -14.87 6.56
CA SER A 252 -15.31 -13.90 5.68
C SER A 252 -16.55 -14.50 5.00
N LEU A 253 -16.53 -15.79 4.65
CA LEU A 253 -17.70 -16.51 4.11
C LEU A 253 -18.80 -16.73 5.16
N LYS A 254 -18.44 -16.87 6.44
CA LYS A 254 -19.41 -17.00 7.56
C LYS A 254 -20.20 -15.72 7.83
N GLY A 255 -19.80 -14.57 7.26
CA GLY A 255 -20.60 -13.34 7.30
C GLY A 255 -20.67 -12.65 8.67
N ASN A 256 -19.82 -13.01 9.62
CA ASN A 256 -19.87 -12.50 10.99
C ASN A 256 -19.38 -11.04 11.15
N GLN A 257 -18.95 -10.39 10.06
CA GLN A 257 -18.46 -9.00 10.05
C GLN A 257 -19.00 -8.21 8.84
N VAL A 258 -20.32 -8.12 8.68
CA VAL A 258 -20.93 -7.23 7.67
C VAL A 258 -20.91 -5.80 8.19
N VAL A 259 -19.97 -4.99 7.67
CA VAL A 259 -19.87 -3.57 8.05
C VAL A 259 -20.59 -2.67 7.05
N ASP A 260 -20.55 -3.01 5.74
CA ASP A 260 -21.06 -2.14 4.67
C ASP A 260 -21.78 -2.91 3.52
N PRO A 261 -22.67 -2.24 2.75
CA PRO A 261 -23.26 -2.82 1.54
C PRO A 261 -22.20 -3.19 0.50
N ARG A 262 -22.40 -4.28 -0.27
CA ARG A 262 -21.42 -4.74 -1.27
C ARG A 262 -21.07 -3.70 -2.37
N SER A 263 -21.98 -2.77 -2.63
CA SER A 263 -21.79 -1.67 -3.59
C SER A 263 -20.90 -0.54 -3.05
N PHE A 264 -20.57 -0.54 -1.76
CA PHE A 264 -19.72 0.46 -1.12
C PHE A 264 -18.40 0.65 -1.88
N ILE A 265 -17.73 -0.46 -2.23
CA ILE A 265 -16.43 -0.38 -2.92
C ILE A 265 -16.52 0.29 -4.30
N LEU A 266 -17.65 0.16 -5.01
CA LEU A 266 -17.88 0.83 -6.30
C LEU A 266 -18.09 2.33 -6.12
N ILE A 267 -18.89 2.72 -5.12
CA ILE A 267 -19.10 4.13 -4.78
C ILE A 267 -17.77 4.75 -4.33
N ARG A 268 -16.99 4.03 -3.53
CA ARG A 268 -15.65 4.45 -3.10
C ARG A 268 -14.72 4.62 -4.31
N LEU A 269 -14.69 3.67 -5.24
CA LEU A 269 -13.90 3.76 -6.47
C LEU A 269 -14.24 5.02 -7.27
N LEU A 270 -15.53 5.30 -7.47
CA LEU A 270 -15.97 6.52 -8.18
C LEU A 270 -15.52 7.80 -7.47
N ARG A 271 -15.57 7.83 -6.12
CA ARG A 271 -15.08 8.97 -5.33
C ARG A 271 -13.57 9.15 -5.46
N GLU A 272 -12.79 8.07 -5.40
CA GLU A 272 -11.33 8.13 -5.55
C GLU A 272 -10.93 8.60 -6.97
N LEU A 273 -11.65 8.17 -8.00
CA LEU A 273 -11.37 8.56 -9.40
C LEU A 273 -11.98 9.91 -9.80
N MET A 274 -12.68 10.59 -8.89
CA MET A 274 -13.40 11.83 -9.21
C MET A 274 -12.47 12.92 -9.74
N ALA A 275 -11.33 13.16 -9.08
CA ALA A 275 -10.38 14.19 -9.52
C ALA A 275 -9.75 13.88 -10.90
N PRO A 276 -9.18 12.67 -11.16
CA PRO A 276 -8.73 12.29 -12.50
C PRO A 276 -9.81 12.40 -13.58
N PHE A 277 -11.04 11.98 -13.26
CA PHE A 277 -12.15 12.02 -14.21
C PHE A 277 -12.60 13.45 -14.52
N LEU A 278 -12.70 14.31 -13.51
CA LEU A 278 -13.01 15.73 -13.70
C LEU A 278 -11.97 16.43 -14.57
N LEU A 279 -10.68 16.14 -14.38
CA LEU A 279 -9.63 16.70 -15.23
C LEU A 279 -9.83 16.30 -16.69
N LEU A 280 -10.11 15.02 -16.96
CA LEU A 280 -10.41 14.54 -18.30
C LEU A 280 -11.61 15.27 -18.90
N VAL A 281 -12.72 15.40 -18.16
CA VAL A 281 -13.93 16.09 -18.62
C VAL A 281 -13.65 17.57 -18.92
N ILE A 282 -12.94 18.28 -18.05
CA ILE A 282 -12.61 19.70 -18.25
C ILE A 282 -11.75 19.89 -19.52
N LEU A 283 -10.70 19.07 -19.68
CA LEU A 283 -9.83 19.15 -20.86
C LEU A 283 -10.58 18.80 -22.14
N PHE A 284 -11.46 17.81 -22.08
CA PHE A 284 -12.31 17.41 -23.19
C PHE A 284 -13.29 18.52 -23.58
N LEU A 285 -14.00 19.13 -22.62
CA LEU A 285 -14.92 20.24 -22.85
C LEU A 285 -14.19 21.45 -23.44
N PHE A 286 -13.03 21.82 -22.88
CA PHE A 286 -12.22 22.92 -23.42
C PHE A 286 -11.82 22.66 -24.87
N ALA A 287 -11.38 21.44 -25.20
CA ALA A 287 -11.03 21.06 -26.56
C ALA A 287 -12.25 21.03 -27.49
N PHE A 288 -13.42 20.60 -26.98
CA PHE A 288 -14.68 20.55 -27.70
C PHE A 288 -15.14 21.95 -28.13
N PHE A 289 -15.18 22.89 -27.19
CA PHE A 289 -15.57 24.28 -27.48
C PHE A 289 -14.61 24.99 -28.44
N LYS A 290 -13.32 24.59 -28.43
CA LYS A 290 -12.31 25.20 -29.30
C LYS A 290 -12.28 24.63 -30.73
N HIS A 291 -12.53 23.34 -30.92
CA HIS A 291 -12.24 22.65 -32.19
C HIS A 291 -13.44 21.97 -32.87
N LYS A 292 -14.65 22.04 -32.28
CA LYS A 292 -15.87 21.30 -32.69
C LYS A 292 -15.71 19.78 -32.59
N ALA A 293 -16.81 19.05 -32.37
CA ALA A 293 -16.83 17.62 -32.02
C ALA A 293 -16.05 16.71 -32.99
N LYS A 294 -16.28 16.85 -34.30
CA LYS A 294 -15.72 15.95 -35.33
C LYS A 294 -14.18 16.02 -35.40
N THR A 295 -13.61 17.20 -35.18
CA THR A 295 -12.16 17.44 -35.12
C THR A 295 -11.54 16.95 -33.82
N LEU A 296 -12.31 16.91 -32.73
CA LEU A 296 -11.84 16.42 -31.43
C LEU A 296 -11.68 14.90 -31.43
N PHE A 297 -12.71 14.18 -31.90
CA PHE A 297 -12.66 12.72 -31.94
C PHE A 297 -11.62 12.19 -32.94
N SER A 298 -11.27 12.94 -33.98
CA SER A 298 -10.19 12.57 -34.91
C SER A 298 -8.79 12.61 -34.30
N VAL A 299 -8.62 13.20 -33.11
CA VAL A 299 -7.33 13.20 -32.40
C VAL A 299 -7.01 11.82 -31.81
N TYR A 300 -8.04 10.99 -31.60
CA TYR A 300 -7.89 9.67 -30.99
C TYR A 300 -7.83 8.57 -32.04
N SER A 301 -6.80 7.73 -31.97
CA SER A 301 -6.72 6.54 -32.81
C SER A 301 -7.64 5.43 -32.28
N LYS A 302 -8.10 4.54 -33.16
CA LYS A 302 -8.87 3.34 -32.75
C LYS A 302 -8.06 2.45 -31.79
N GLU A 303 -6.75 2.36 -31.98
CA GLU A 303 -5.85 1.60 -31.10
C GLU A 303 -5.80 2.23 -29.71
N GLN A 304 -5.67 3.55 -29.62
CA GLN A 304 -5.67 4.27 -28.35
C GLN A 304 -6.96 4.12 -27.54
N MET A 305 -8.12 4.13 -28.22
CA MET A 305 -9.40 3.86 -27.55
C MET A 305 -9.45 2.43 -27.00
N LYS A 306 -8.94 1.45 -27.76
CA LYS A 306 -8.81 0.07 -27.29
C LYS A 306 -7.88 -0.03 -26.09
N ASP A 307 -6.71 0.60 -26.14
CA ASP A 307 -5.75 0.62 -25.02
C ASP A 307 -6.38 1.20 -23.75
N SER A 308 -7.14 2.29 -23.88
CA SER A 308 -7.85 2.92 -22.76
C SER A 308 -8.90 2.00 -22.16
N TRP A 309 -9.72 1.35 -22.99
CA TRP A 309 -10.71 0.36 -22.54
C TRP A 309 -10.06 -0.85 -21.90
N PHE A 310 -8.98 -1.36 -22.48
CA PHE A 310 -8.26 -2.51 -21.96
C PHE A 310 -7.68 -2.23 -20.57
N LEU A 311 -7.00 -1.09 -20.38
CA LEU A 311 -6.51 -0.65 -19.07
C LEU A 311 -7.66 -0.47 -18.06
N PHE A 312 -8.77 0.14 -18.49
CA PHE A 312 -9.95 0.30 -17.64
C PHE A 312 -10.53 -1.05 -17.18
N LEU A 313 -10.62 -2.03 -18.09
CA LEU A 313 -11.11 -3.38 -17.77
C LEU A 313 -10.15 -4.14 -16.84
N ILE A 314 -8.82 -3.94 -16.95
CA ILE A 314 -7.88 -4.50 -15.99
C ILE A 314 -8.15 -3.92 -14.59
N GLY A 315 -8.34 -2.59 -14.49
CA GLY A 315 -8.75 -1.95 -13.24
C GLY A 315 -10.03 -2.55 -12.65
N LEU A 316 -11.05 -2.79 -13.49
CA LEU A 316 -12.29 -3.45 -13.06
C LEU A 316 -12.06 -4.90 -12.60
N SER A 317 -11.19 -5.66 -13.27
CA SER A 317 -10.87 -7.03 -12.86
C SER A 317 -10.19 -7.09 -11.49
N ALA A 318 -9.49 -6.03 -11.08
CA ALA A 318 -8.90 -5.90 -9.75
C ALA A 318 -9.93 -5.43 -8.70
N SER A 319 -10.87 -4.54 -9.07
CA SER A 319 -11.81 -3.93 -8.11
C SER A 319 -13.09 -4.75 -7.88
N LEU A 320 -13.66 -5.36 -8.93
CA LEU A 320 -14.95 -6.05 -8.84
C LEU A 320 -14.92 -7.28 -7.92
N PRO A 321 -13.87 -8.13 -7.91
CA PRO A 321 -13.82 -9.28 -7.00
C PRO A 321 -13.84 -8.91 -5.52
N ILE A 322 -13.43 -7.69 -5.15
CA ILE A 322 -13.49 -7.20 -3.76
C ILE A 322 -14.93 -7.19 -3.23
N MET A 323 -15.93 -7.04 -4.12
CA MET A 323 -17.35 -7.06 -3.77
C MET A 323 -17.83 -8.39 -3.18
N ILE A 324 -17.08 -9.47 -3.40
CA ILE A 324 -17.40 -10.81 -2.86
C ILE A 324 -17.22 -10.83 -1.34
N SER A 325 -16.24 -10.08 -0.82
CA SER A 325 -15.96 -10.00 0.62
C SER A 325 -16.94 -9.05 1.33
N PRO A 326 -17.44 -9.41 2.53
CA PRO A 326 -18.20 -8.49 3.39
C PRO A 326 -17.30 -7.43 4.06
N LYS A 327 -15.99 -7.72 4.20
CA LYS A 327 -15.00 -6.77 4.71
C LYS A 327 -14.45 -5.97 3.53
N GLN A 328 -14.89 -4.73 3.39
CA GLN A 328 -14.48 -3.83 2.32
C GLN A 328 -13.84 -2.57 2.91
N MET A 329 -12.64 -2.26 2.45
CA MET A 329 -11.94 -1.03 2.82
C MET A 329 -11.49 -0.29 1.56
N GLY A 330 -11.49 1.04 1.60
CA GLY A 330 -11.14 1.84 0.42
C GLY A 330 -9.72 1.60 -0.10
N TYR A 331 -8.77 1.30 0.79
CA TYR A 331 -7.38 1.01 0.42
C TYR A 331 -7.18 -0.31 -0.32
N TYR A 332 -8.17 -1.23 -0.31
CA TYR A 332 -8.15 -2.44 -1.13
C TYR A 332 -8.19 -2.14 -2.64
N LEU A 333 -8.61 -0.95 -3.03
CA LEU A 333 -8.59 -0.50 -4.42
C LEU A 333 -7.19 -0.12 -4.92
N LEU A 334 -6.21 0.05 -4.04
CA LEU A 334 -4.89 0.59 -4.40
C LEU A 334 -4.23 -0.12 -5.59
N PRO A 335 -4.24 -1.46 -5.72
CA PRO A 335 -3.66 -2.15 -6.88
C PRO A 335 -4.41 -1.92 -8.20
N ALA A 336 -5.69 -1.56 -8.14
CA ALA A 336 -6.53 -1.29 -9.31
C ALA A 336 -6.32 0.11 -9.88
N LEU A 337 -6.07 1.10 -9.01
CA LEU A 337 -5.98 2.52 -9.36
C LEU A 337 -4.93 2.87 -10.43
N PRO A 338 -3.72 2.28 -10.45
CA PRO A 338 -2.77 2.44 -11.54
C PRO A 338 -3.37 2.24 -12.93
N PHE A 339 -4.20 1.21 -13.11
CA PHE A 339 -4.79 0.88 -14.41
C PHE A 339 -5.89 1.85 -14.82
N PHE A 340 -6.74 2.29 -13.89
CA PHE A 340 -7.73 3.34 -14.15
C PHE A 340 -7.06 4.66 -14.53
N VAL A 341 -5.99 5.03 -13.81
CA VAL A 341 -5.27 6.26 -14.09
C VAL A 341 -4.53 6.18 -15.43
N LEU A 342 -3.92 5.05 -15.78
CA LEU A 342 -3.31 4.85 -17.09
C LEU A 342 -4.36 4.97 -18.21
N ALA A 343 -5.55 4.40 -18.03
CA ALA A 343 -6.66 4.53 -18.98
C ALA A 343 -7.06 6.00 -19.20
N ILE A 344 -7.30 6.74 -18.11
CA ILE A 344 -7.65 8.17 -18.15
C ILE A 344 -6.51 9.00 -18.76
N SER A 345 -5.26 8.71 -18.37
CA SER A 345 -4.07 9.40 -18.87
C SER A 345 -3.88 9.21 -20.37
N ASN A 346 -4.20 8.00 -20.88
CA ASN A 346 -4.14 7.71 -22.30
C ASN A 346 -5.15 8.56 -23.08
N LEU A 347 -6.32 8.86 -22.52
CA LEU A 347 -7.29 9.79 -23.10
C LEU A 347 -6.86 11.26 -22.98
N ILE A 348 -6.16 11.63 -21.92
CA ILE A 348 -5.67 13.01 -21.73
C ILE A 348 -4.49 13.33 -22.64
N ALA A 349 -3.59 12.37 -22.89
CA ALA A 349 -2.31 12.62 -23.56
C ALA A 349 -2.42 13.41 -24.88
N PRO A 350 -3.27 13.03 -25.85
CA PRO A 350 -3.35 13.75 -27.13
C PRO A 350 -3.83 15.19 -26.99
N LEU A 351 -4.64 15.49 -25.97
CA LEU A 351 -5.09 16.85 -25.65
C LEU A 351 -3.94 17.71 -25.12
N MET A 352 -2.98 17.08 -24.44
CA MET A 352 -1.85 17.75 -23.79
C MET A 352 -0.60 17.85 -24.66
N VAL A 353 -0.45 17.05 -25.72
CA VAL A 353 0.73 17.07 -26.61
C VAL A 353 1.02 18.49 -27.12
N LYS A 354 0.02 19.16 -27.71
CA LYS A 354 0.20 20.52 -28.25
C LYS A 354 0.51 21.56 -27.17
N VAL A 355 -0.03 21.38 -25.97
CA VAL A 355 0.23 22.28 -24.83
C VAL A 355 1.66 22.12 -24.35
N CYS A 356 2.13 20.88 -24.19
CA CYS A 356 3.46 20.57 -23.68
C CYS A 356 4.57 20.87 -24.70
N ALA A 357 4.25 20.80 -26.00
CA ALA A 357 5.16 21.16 -27.08
C ALA A 357 5.36 22.68 -27.21
N LYS A 358 4.53 23.53 -26.57
CA LYS A 358 4.73 24.98 -26.60
C LYS A 358 6.10 25.34 -26.01
N LYS A 359 6.76 26.25 -26.71
CA LYS A 359 8.03 26.82 -26.29
C LYS A 359 7.77 27.90 -25.24
N THR A 360 8.51 27.86 -24.14
CA THR A 360 8.47 28.89 -23.11
C THR A 360 9.77 29.70 -23.07
N SER A 361 9.72 30.87 -22.44
CA SER A 361 10.88 31.76 -22.30
C SER A 361 11.94 31.11 -21.38
N ILE A 362 13.21 31.42 -21.64
CA ILE A 362 14.30 30.90 -20.80
C ILE A 362 14.21 31.39 -19.35
N ARG A 363 13.68 32.61 -19.15
CA ARG A 363 13.41 33.18 -17.82
C ARG A 363 12.38 32.33 -17.08
N PHE A 364 11.23 32.05 -17.69
CA PHE A 364 10.20 31.21 -17.09
C PHE A 364 10.71 29.81 -16.76
N PHE A 365 11.54 29.23 -17.63
CA PHE A 365 12.18 27.93 -17.37
C PHE A 365 13.04 27.99 -16.10
N TYR A 366 13.97 28.94 -15.98
CA TYR A 366 14.80 29.05 -14.76
C TYR A 366 13.99 29.40 -13.51
N SER A 367 12.96 30.25 -13.64
CA SER A 367 12.02 30.54 -12.55
C SER A 367 11.31 29.26 -12.08
N SER A 368 10.91 28.35 -12.97
CA SER A 368 10.28 27.09 -12.58
C SER A 368 11.21 26.17 -11.77
N TYR A 369 12.52 26.14 -12.08
CA TYR A 369 13.50 25.44 -11.26
C TYR A 369 13.70 26.10 -9.91
N LEU A 370 13.76 27.44 -9.86
CA LEU A 370 13.88 28.17 -8.60
C LEU A 370 12.66 27.90 -7.69
N VAL A 371 11.44 27.94 -8.24
CA VAL A 371 10.22 27.60 -7.50
C VAL A 371 10.24 26.15 -7.05
N PHE A 372 10.70 25.22 -7.89
CA PHE A 372 10.85 23.82 -7.52
C PHE A 372 11.80 23.64 -6.32
N PHE A 373 13.01 24.22 -6.37
CA PHE A 373 13.97 24.12 -5.25
C PHE A 373 13.49 24.84 -3.99
N ALA A 374 12.85 26.00 -4.12
CA ALA A 374 12.22 26.68 -3.00
C ALA A 374 11.12 25.81 -2.37
N ALA A 375 10.28 25.16 -3.19
CA ALA A 375 9.27 24.23 -2.72
C ALA A 375 9.88 23.01 -2.01
N LEU A 376 10.99 22.46 -2.51
CA LEU A 376 11.71 21.38 -1.82
C LEU A 376 12.18 21.81 -0.43
N ILE A 377 12.82 22.98 -0.33
CA ILE A 377 13.27 23.52 0.96
C ILE A 377 12.08 23.68 1.90
N SER A 378 10.97 24.27 1.42
CA SER A 378 9.73 24.41 2.21
C SER A 378 9.14 23.06 2.65
N ILE A 379 9.16 22.03 1.79
CA ILE A 379 8.71 20.68 2.12
C ILE A 379 9.57 20.08 3.24
N PHE A 380 10.90 20.23 3.16
CA PHE A 380 11.79 19.73 4.20
C PHE A 380 11.63 20.48 5.52
N ILE A 381 11.51 21.81 5.49
CA ILE A 381 11.22 22.61 6.69
C ILE A 381 9.88 22.18 7.30
N TYR A 382 8.84 22.04 6.47
CA TYR A 382 7.53 21.58 6.91
C TYR A 382 7.59 20.17 7.53
N ALA A 383 8.35 19.25 6.93
CA ALA A 383 8.56 17.90 7.45
C ALA A 383 9.25 17.91 8.82
N GLN A 384 10.25 18.77 9.03
CA GLN A 384 10.94 18.93 10.31
C GLN A 384 10.04 19.56 11.39
N ILE A 385 9.24 20.56 11.05
CA ILE A 385 8.25 21.14 11.99
C ILE A 385 7.24 20.06 12.41
N ASN A 386 6.82 19.26 11.45
CA ASN A 386 5.85 18.20 11.65
C ASN A 386 6.38 17.01 12.45
N SER A 387 7.69 16.74 12.46
CA SER A 387 8.26 15.59 13.16
C SER A 387 8.11 15.68 14.68
N VAL A 388 7.99 16.90 15.21
CA VAL A 388 7.85 17.16 16.66
C VAL A 388 6.42 16.87 17.16
N ASN A 389 5.43 16.90 16.28
CA ASN A 389 4.03 16.75 16.64
C ASN A 389 3.38 15.62 15.85
N PRO A 390 3.25 14.41 16.43
CA PRO A 390 2.48 13.33 15.82
C PRO A 390 1.07 13.84 15.50
N THR A 391 0.59 13.60 14.29
CA THR A 391 -0.77 13.99 13.89
C THR A 391 -1.78 12.92 14.29
N ARG A 392 -1.36 11.66 14.22
CA ARG A 392 -2.17 10.49 14.58
C ARG A 392 -1.75 9.99 15.96
N ASP A 393 -2.75 9.65 16.79
CA ASP A 393 -2.57 9.03 18.10
C ASP A 393 -1.59 9.77 19.03
N LYS A 394 -1.44 11.09 18.87
CA LYS A 394 -0.45 11.91 19.61
C LYS A 394 -0.46 11.66 21.11
N ASP A 395 -1.65 11.74 21.72
CA ASP A 395 -1.82 11.56 23.16
C ASP A 395 -1.49 10.13 23.58
N LEU A 396 -1.95 9.13 22.82
CA LEU A 396 -1.68 7.73 23.08
C LEU A 396 -0.19 7.40 22.97
N ILE A 397 0.50 7.90 21.95
CA ILE A 397 1.95 7.71 21.77
C ILE A 397 2.72 8.34 22.94
N ASN A 398 2.34 9.55 23.36
CA ASN A 398 2.95 10.20 24.52
C ASN A 398 2.71 9.40 25.81
N ASP A 399 1.51 8.87 26.01
CA ASP A 399 1.19 8.04 27.18
C ASP A 399 1.99 6.73 27.17
N VAL A 400 2.07 6.06 26.01
CA VAL A 400 2.88 4.84 25.83
C VAL A 400 4.35 5.13 26.10
N LYS A 401 4.88 6.26 25.65
CA LYS A 401 6.27 6.65 25.95
C LYS A 401 6.48 6.93 27.43
N THR A 402 5.52 7.59 28.06
CA THR A 402 5.57 7.90 29.51
C THR A 402 5.59 6.61 30.32
N ILE A 403 4.68 5.67 30.02
CA ILE A 403 4.60 4.35 30.66
C ILE A 403 5.84 3.51 30.35
N GLY A 404 6.20 3.39 29.06
CA GLY A 404 7.31 2.55 28.61
C GLY A 404 8.68 3.02 29.10
N ASN A 405 8.90 4.33 29.29
CA ASN A 405 10.14 4.84 29.88
C ASN A 405 10.25 4.56 31.39
N TYR A 406 9.13 4.35 32.09
CA TYR A 406 9.12 3.95 33.49
C TYR A 406 9.38 2.45 33.66
N LEU A 407 9.04 1.65 32.65
CA LEU A 407 9.12 0.20 32.65
C LEU A 407 10.42 -0.31 32.01
N GLU A 408 10.80 -1.54 32.35
CA GLU A 408 11.84 -2.28 31.62
C GLU A 408 11.30 -2.71 30.24
N LYS A 409 12.20 -2.82 29.24
CA LYS A 409 11.83 -3.38 27.92
C LYS A 409 11.59 -4.89 28.01
N ASP A 410 10.75 -5.40 27.09
CA ASP A 410 10.44 -6.83 26.95
C ASP A 410 9.82 -7.50 28.21
N ILE A 411 8.93 -6.77 28.89
CA ILE A 411 8.13 -7.31 29.99
C ILE A 411 6.67 -7.56 29.59
N THR A 412 5.96 -8.39 30.36
CA THR A 412 4.51 -8.54 30.25
C THR A 412 3.81 -7.79 31.38
N ILE A 413 2.89 -6.89 31.04
CA ILE A 413 2.08 -6.14 32.00
C ILE A 413 0.61 -6.57 31.93
N GLY A 414 -0.10 -6.40 33.04
CA GLY A 414 -1.53 -6.57 33.09
C GLY A 414 -2.26 -5.37 32.50
N ILE A 415 -3.38 -5.61 31.82
CA ILE A 415 -4.32 -4.58 31.38
C ILE A 415 -5.75 -4.99 31.73
N LYS A 416 -6.64 -4.00 31.84
CA LYS A 416 -8.08 -4.26 31.95
C LYS A 416 -8.60 -4.90 30.65
N GLU A 417 -9.56 -5.80 30.75
CA GLU A 417 -10.14 -6.50 29.57
C GLU A 417 -10.67 -5.53 28.51
N SER A 418 -11.24 -4.39 28.92
CA SER A 418 -11.69 -3.33 28.02
C SER A 418 -10.58 -2.71 27.15
N LEU A 419 -9.31 -2.89 27.53
CA LEU A 419 -8.15 -2.41 26.77
C LEU A 419 -7.65 -3.43 25.74
N LEU A 420 -8.06 -4.70 25.79
CA LEU A 420 -7.66 -5.71 24.80
C LEU A 420 -8.15 -5.37 23.39
N VAL A 421 -9.27 -4.65 23.29
CA VAL A 421 -9.81 -4.18 22.00
C VAL A 421 -9.13 -2.90 21.50
N LYS A 422 -8.27 -2.25 22.30
CA LYS A 422 -7.50 -1.07 21.89
C LYS A 422 -6.19 -1.46 21.20
N TRP A 423 -6.31 -2.02 20.00
CA TRP A 423 -5.17 -2.50 19.20
C TRP A 423 -4.02 -1.51 19.06
N SER A 424 -4.28 -0.21 18.89
CA SER A 424 -3.22 0.79 18.80
C SER A 424 -2.38 0.89 20.08
N LEU A 425 -2.99 0.77 21.27
CA LEU A 425 -2.25 0.78 22.55
C LEU A 425 -1.27 -0.39 22.60
N ILE A 426 -1.77 -1.59 22.33
CA ILE A 426 -0.98 -2.84 22.31
C ILE A 426 0.16 -2.72 21.30
N ALA A 427 -0.16 -2.25 20.10
CA ALA A 427 0.80 -2.13 19.01
C ALA A 427 1.90 -1.10 19.30
N TYR A 428 1.59 0.05 19.90
CA TYR A 428 2.62 1.03 20.29
C TYR A 428 3.48 0.55 21.48
N LEU A 429 2.90 -0.10 22.48
CA LEU A 429 3.64 -0.71 23.58
C LEU A 429 4.67 -1.73 23.06
N GLN A 430 4.24 -2.61 22.15
CA GLN A 430 5.13 -3.55 21.50
C GLN A 430 6.15 -2.84 20.59
N ARG A 431 5.73 -1.89 19.75
CA ARG A 431 6.57 -1.24 18.74
C ARG A 431 7.76 -0.49 19.33
N TYR A 432 7.57 0.17 20.47
CA TYR A 432 8.58 1.05 21.06
C TYR A 432 9.33 0.40 22.23
N TYR A 433 8.69 -0.51 22.96
CA TYR A 433 9.23 -1.05 24.22
C TYR A 433 9.21 -2.59 24.31
N PHE A 434 8.70 -3.29 23.28
CA PHE A 434 8.49 -4.74 23.30
C PHE A 434 7.63 -5.21 24.48
N ILE A 435 6.78 -4.33 25.00
CA ILE A 435 5.92 -4.63 26.15
C ILE A 435 4.71 -5.44 25.66
N ASN A 436 4.55 -6.62 26.26
CA ASN A 436 3.42 -7.51 26.02
C ASN A 436 2.32 -7.22 27.06
N VAL A 437 1.07 -7.55 26.72
CA VAL A 437 -0.08 -7.28 27.58
C VAL A 437 -0.94 -8.51 27.78
N GLU A 438 -1.42 -8.74 29.00
CA GLU A 438 -2.36 -9.81 29.36
C GLU A 438 -3.46 -9.27 30.28
N THR A 439 -4.54 -10.01 30.48
CA THR A 439 -5.55 -9.61 31.47
C THR A 439 -4.94 -9.54 32.87
N PHE A 440 -5.32 -8.53 33.65
CA PHE A 440 -4.66 -8.05 34.86
C PHE A 440 -4.32 -9.07 35.98
N ASP A 441 -4.77 -10.32 35.91
CA ASP A 441 -4.58 -11.28 37.00
C ASP A 441 -3.10 -11.65 37.17
N LYS A 442 -2.51 -11.24 38.31
CA LYS A 442 -1.17 -11.62 38.82
C LYS A 442 0.05 -10.95 38.17
N HIS A 443 -0.10 -9.84 37.45
CA HIS A 443 1.05 -9.08 36.94
C HIS A 443 1.54 -8.03 37.94
N LYS A 444 2.86 -7.82 38.01
CA LYS A 444 3.47 -6.78 38.86
C LYS A 444 3.02 -5.39 38.46
N TYR A 445 2.95 -5.11 37.16
CA TYR A 445 2.53 -3.82 36.62
C TYR A 445 1.16 -3.97 35.96
N VAL A 446 0.25 -3.03 36.20
CA VAL A 446 -1.08 -3.01 35.57
C VAL A 446 -1.39 -1.63 35.01
N VAL A 447 -1.86 -1.57 33.76
CA VAL A 447 -2.33 -0.34 33.12
C VAL A 447 -3.86 -0.34 33.03
N THR A 448 -4.47 0.76 33.45
CA THR A 448 -5.91 1.02 33.27
C THR A 448 -6.17 2.36 32.61
N GLU A 449 -7.40 2.57 32.16
CA GLU A 449 -7.85 3.90 31.74
C GLU A 449 -8.04 4.80 32.95
N LYS A 450 -7.77 6.10 32.80
CA LYS A 450 -8.00 7.07 33.86
C LYS A 450 -9.46 7.19 34.28
N ILE A 451 -10.38 7.00 33.33
CA ILE A 451 -11.83 7.01 33.56
C ILE A 451 -12.34 5.76 34.27
N SER A 452 -11.52 4.71 34.36
CA SER A 452 -11.87 3.47 35.05
C SER A 452 -10.65 2.96 35.83
N PRO A 453 -10.32 3.65 36.95
CA PRO A 453 -9.20 3.28 37.81
C PRO A 453 -9.29 1.85 38.33
N LEU A 454 -8.15 1.30 38.76
CA LEU A 454 -8.11 0.01 39.39
C LEU A 454 -8.59 0.11 40.86
N GLU A 455 -9.64 -0.63 41.20
CA GLU A 455 -10.16 -0.75 42.57
C GLU A 455 -9.58 -2.01 43.23
N ASN A 456 -8.26 -2.02 43.49
CA ASN A 456 -7.61 -3.14 44.18
C ASN A 456 -6.53 -2.62 45.15
N PRO A 457 -6.67 -2.86 46.48
CA PRO A 457 -5.76 -2.32 47.48
C PRO A 457 -4.32 -2.86 47.40
N ASN A 458 -4.10 -3.99 46.71
CA ASN A 458 -2.75 -4.54 46.51
C ASN A 458 -1.92 -3.76 45.48
N TYR A 459 -2.57 -2.88 44.72
CA TYR A 459 -1.98 -2.13 43.63
C TYR A 459 -1.91 -0.64 43.97
N VAL A 460 -0.70 -0.08 43.95
CA VAL A 460 -0.46 1.34 44.22
C VAL A 460 -0.22 2.06 42.91
N LEU A 461 -0.88 3.21 42.72
CA LEU A 461 -0.64 4.08 41.57
C LEU A 461 0.78 4.64 41.64
N VAL A 462 1.57 4.41 40.59
CA VAL A 462 2.97 4.88 40.53
C VAL A 462 3.21 5.92 39.45
N LEU A 463 2.34 5.97 38.43
CA LEU A 463 2.49 6.89 37.31
C LEU A 463 1.13 7.20 36.70
N GLU A 464 0.90 8.49 36.43
CA GLU A 464 -0.30 9.01 35.79
C GLU A 464 0.09 9.64 34.45
N ALA A 465 -0.38 9.04 33.37
CA ALA A 465 -0.30 9.59 32.02
C ALA A 465 -1.61 10.34 31.69
N LYS A 466 -1.73 10.91 30.48
CA LYS A 466 -2.89 11.72 30.10
C LYS A 466 -4.18 10.90 30.10
N GLY A 467 -4.17 9.73 29.47
CA GLY A 467 -5.31 8.83 29.33
C GLY A 467 -5.25 7.55 30.19
N PHE A 468 -4.09 7.24 30.76
CA PHE A 468 -3.83 5.95 31.41
C PHE A 468 -3.18 6.11 32.80
N LEU A 469 -3.42 5.11 33.64
CA LEU A 469 -2.85 4.98 34.97
C LEU A 469 -2.03 3.69 35.03
N LEU A 470 -0.83 3.76 35.61
CA LEU A 470 0.03 2.61 35.84
C LEU A 470 0.13 2.32 37.33
N TYR A 471 -0.18 1.08 37.69
CA TYR A 471 -0.14 0.58 39.06
C TYR A 471 0.95 -0.47 39.23
N VAL A 472 1.46 -0.60 40.45
CA VAL A 472 2.42 -1.63 40.87
C VAL A 472 1.84 -2.44 42.01
N ASN A 473 1.88 -3.76 41.87
CA ASN A 473 1.57 -4.70 42.93
C ASN A 473 2.73 -4.76 43.93
N GLN A 474 2.50 -4.40 45.19
CA GLN A 474 3.54 -4.43 46.22
C GLN A 474 3.86 -5.84 46.73
N GLY A 475 3.00 -6.83 46.45
CA GLY A 475 3.17 -8.22 46.89
C GLY A 475 3.87 -9.16 45.90
N ILE A 476 4.27 -8.66 44.71
CA ILE A 476 4.88 -9.48 43.65
C ILE A 476 6.31 -8.97 43.38
N GLU A 477 7.32 -9.73 43.82
CA GLU A 477 8.70 -9.51 43.40
C GLU A 477 8.92 -9.96 41.94
N ASN A 478 9.83 -9.30 41.23
CA ASN A 478 10.21 -9.63 39.85
C ASN A 478 10.74 -11.08 39.80
N LYS A 479 9.90 -12.06 39.48
CA LYS A 479 10.42 -13.30 38.88
C LYS A 479 10.78 -12.96 37.44
N GLN A 480 12.04 -12.60 37.23
CA GLN A 480 12.64 -12.62 35.89
C GLN A 480 12.43 -14.01 35.32
N GLY A 481 11.55 -14.12 34.32
CA GLY A 481 11.48 -15.30 33.48
C GLY A 481 12.70 -15.33 32.57
N SER A 482 13.87 -15.70 33.11
CA SER A 482 14.94 -16.25 32.29
C SER A 482 14.49 -17.64 31.85
N PHE A 483 14.05 -17.79 30.61
CA PHE A 483 13.90 -19.11 30.00
C PHE A 483 14.50 -19.07 28.60
N ASN A 484 15.41 -20.01 28.39
CA ASN A 484 16.18 -20.28 27.18
C ASN A 484 15.34 -20.42 25.91
#